data_AF-A0A846VEH0-F1
#
_entry.id   AF-A0A846VEH0-F1
#
_cell.length_a   1.000
_cell.length_b   1.000
_cell.length_c   1.000
_cell.angle_alpha   90.00
_cell.angle_beta   90.00
_cell.angle_gamma   90.00
#
_symmetry.space_group_name_H-M   'P 1'
#
loop_
_entity.id
_entity.type
_entity.pdbx_description
1 polymer ?
#
loop_
_entity_poly.entity_id
_entity_poly.type
_entity_poly.pdbx_seq_one_letter_code
_entity_poly.pdbx_strand_id
1 'polypeptide(L)'
;MNDRGARLSAATSPVGWYVGSYLLRFIELEAAGNDDPDADFLVWENTVIVEAGDLDEAFRKIEAIGLQHTEPYKGGHDGVPVRWVFEGITELLPVYERLQDGAEIMWAERESVKLSALRAQSMSLEEIRARFRRGEAQE
;
A
#
# COMPACT_ATOMS: atom_id res chain seq x y z
N MET A 1 18.00 -13.53 30.30
CA MET A 1 16.61 -13.83 29.90
C MET A 1 16.16 -12.69 29.03
N ASN A 2 16.17 -12.90 27.71
CA ASN A 2 15.73 -11.93 26.71
C ASN A 2 14.21 -11.92 26.68
N ASP A 3 13.60 -10.87 27.20
CA ASP A 3 12.23 -10.50 26.84
C ASP A 3 12.33 -9.34 25.84
N ARG A 4 12.61 -9.70 24.57
CA ARG A 4 12.47 -8.75 23.46
C ARG A 4 11.00 -8.80 23.08
N GLY A 5 10.27 -7.79 23.54
CA GLY A 5 8.83 -7.64 23.40
C GLY A 5 8.39 -7.75 21.94
N ALA A 6 8.02 -8.95 21.51
CA ALA A 6 6.98 -9.11 20.52
C ALA A 6 5.65 -8.98 21.27
N ARG A 7 5.22 -7.74 21.51
CA ARG A 7 3.85 -7.53 21.96
C ARG A 7 3.00 -7.73 20.73
N LEU A 8 2.52 -8.96 20.56
CA LEU A 8 1.50 -9.33 19.58
C LEU A 8 0.46 -8.21 19.54
N SER A 9 0.50 -7.39 18.50
CA SER A 9 -0.62 -6.51 18.18
C SER A 9 -1.78 -7.47 17.94
N ALA A 10 -2.86 -7.36 18.71
CA ALA A 10 -3.96 -8.32 18.66
C ALA A 10 -4.41 -8.47 17.20
N ALA A 11 -4.42 -9.68 16.65
CA ALA A 11 -4.81 -9.93 15.25
C ALA A 11 -6.28 -9.52 14.94
N THR A 12 -7.04 -9.16 15.97
CA THR A 12 -8.42 -8.71 15.88
C THR A 12 -8.53 -7.22 16.15
N SER A 13 -9.13 -6.49 15.20
CA SER A 13 -9.45 -5.08 15.40
C SER A 13 -10.53 -4.90 16.48
N PRO A 14 -10.33 -4.02 17.48
CA PRO A 14 -11.36 -3.70 18.46
C PRO A 14 -12.49 -2.81 17.89
N VAL A 15 -12.32 -2.26 16.69
CA VAL A 15 -13.30 -1.40 16.02
C VAL A 15 -13.82 -2.00 14.71
N GLY A 16 -13.43 -3.22 14.37
CA GLY A 16 -13.89 -3.96 13.19
C GLY A 16 -13.29 -3.47 11.87
N TRP A 17 -12.22 -2.67 11.89
CA TRP A 17 -11.57 -2.14 10.70
C TRP A 17 -10.15 -2.63 10.57
N TYR A 18 -9.73 -2.88 9.34
CA TYR A 18 -8.37 -3.26 8.98
C TYR A 18 -7.89 -2.33 7.87
N VAL A 19 -6.60 -2.01 7.88
CA VAL A 19 -5.92 -1.32 6.79
C VAL A 19 -4.98 -2.32 6.12
N GLY A 20 -4.85 -2.26 4.80
CA GLY A 20 -3.81 -3.02 4.12
C GLY A 20 -3.40 -2.42 2.80
N SER A 21 -2.17 -2.75 2.42
CA SER A 21 -1.51 -2.28 1.21
C SER A 21 -1.30 -3.44 0.24
N TYR A 22 -1.49 -3.19 -1.06
CA TYR A 22 -1.30 -4.19 -2.10
C TYR A 22 -0.59 -3.60 -3.33
N LEU A 23 0.13 -4.46 -4.05
CA LEU A 23 0.91 -4.08 -5.22
C LEU A 23 0.19 -4.45 -6.52
N LEU A 24 0.22 -3.51 -7.46
CA LEU A 24 -0.14 -3.69 -8.85
C LEU A 24 1.05 -3.39 -9.74
N ARG A 25 1.31 -4.25 -10.72
CA ARG A 25 2.35 -4.08 -11.73
C ARG A 25 1.73 -3.80 -13.09
N PHE A 26 2.21 -2.77 -13.78
CA PHE A 26 1.74 -2.44 -15.13
C PHE A 26 2.49 -3.24 -16.20
N ILE A 27 1.76 -3.79 -17.17
CA ILE A 27 2.32 -4.47 -18.33
C ILE A 27 1.62 -4.06 -19.64
N GLU A 28 2.38 -4.10 -20.74
CA GLU A 28 1.83 -4.17 -22.09
C GLU A 28 1.66 -5.64 -22.47
N LEU A 29 0.47 -6.06 -22.89
CA LEU A 29 0.16 -7.49 -23.05
C LEU A 29 1.06 -8.20 -24.07
N GLU A 30 1.50 -7.46 -25.10
CA GLU A 30 2.28 -8.00 -26.22
C GLU A 30 3.80 -7.81 -26.02
N ALA A 31 4.23 -7.20 -24.92
CA ALA A 31 5.65 -7.03 -24.62
C ALA A 31 6.27 -8.35 -24.13
N ALA A 32 7.50 -8.61 -24.57
CA ALA A 32 8.30 -9.72 -24.05
C ALA A 32 8.88 -9.37 -22.68
N GLY A 33 9.13 -10.39 -21.85
CA GLY A 33 9.75 -10.19 -20.53
C GLY A 33 8.78 -9.77 -19.42
N ASN A 34 7.46 -9.86 -19.65
CA ASN A 34 6.44 -9.57 -18.63
C ASN A 34 6.55 -10.45 -17.37
N ASP A 35 7.28 -11.56 -17.42
CA ASP A 35 7.54 -12.45 -16.27
C ASP A 35 9.04 -12.60 -15.97
N ASP A 36 9.89 -11.71 -16.51
CA ASP A 36 11.32 -11.67 -16.19
C ASP A 36 11.53 -11.11 -14.77
N PRO A 37 12.09 -11.90 -13.82
CA PRO A 37 12.28 -11.45 -12.44
C PRO A 37 13.32 -10.33 -12.29
N ASP A 38 14.17 -10.10 -13.30
CA ASP A 38 15.21 -9.07 -13.28
C ASP A 38 14.79 -7.79 -14.05
N ALA A 39 13.57 -7.74 -14.59
CA ALA A 39 13.05 -6.57 -15.31
C ALA A 39 12.46 -5.50 -14.37
N ASP A 40 12.57 -4.24 -14.78
CA ASP A 40 11.96 -3.10 -14.08
C ASP A 40 10.52 -2.89 -14.56
N PHE A 41 9.61 -2.57 -13.63
CA PHE A 41 8.21 -2.30 -13.94
C PHE A 41 7.71 -1.04 -13.26
N LEU A 42 6.71 -0.40 -13.88
CA LEU A 42 5.88 0.57 -13.19
C LEU A 42 4.96 -0.17 -12.20
N VAL A 43 4.99 0.25 -10.94
CA VAL A 43 4.26 -0.37 -9.84
C VAL A 43 3.46 0.67 -9.09
N TRP A 44 2.23 0.32 -8.73
CA TRP A 44 1.41 1.05 -7.77
C TRP A 44 1.27 0.23 -6.49
N GLU A 45 1.56 0.86 -5.36
CA GLU A 45 1.14 0.36 -4.06
C GLU A 45 -0.10 1.14 -3.63
N ASN A 46 -1.19 0.42 -3.40
CA ASN A 46 -2.47 1.00 -2.99
C ASN A 46 -2.76 0.59 -1.56
N THR A 47 -3.21 1.53 -0.73
CA THR A 47 -3.61 1.26 0.65
C THR A 47 -5.11 1.50 0.80
N VAL A 48 -5.82 0.51 1.36
CA VAL A 48 -7.27 0.54 1.56
C VAL A 48 -7.64 0.16 2.99
N ILE A 49 -8.84 0.56 3.41
CA ILE A 49 -9.45 0.07 4.65
C ILE A 49 -10.62 -0.85 4.32
N VAL A 50 -10.82 -1.88 5.13
CA VAL A 50 -11.94 -2.82 5.02
C VAL A 50 -12.53 -3.10 6.40
N GLU A 51 -13.86 -3.14 6.48
CA GLU A 51 -14.54 -3.64 7.67
C GLU A 51 -14.49 -5.18 7.63
N ALA A 52 -14.06 -5.82 8.71
CA ALA A 52 -13.95 -7.28 8.80
C ALA A 52 -13.99 -7.75 10.26
N GLY A 53 -14.46 -8.98 10.49
CA GLY A 53 -14.49 -9.60 11.82
C GLY A 53 -13.14 -10.14 12.28
N ASP A 54 -12.26 -10.48 11.33
CA ASP A 54 -10.94 -11.03 11.57
C ASP A 54 -9.95 -10.71 10.42
N LEU A 55 -8.70 -11.11 10.63
CA LEU A 55 -7.61 -10.89 9.68
C LEU A 55 -7.82 -11.64 8.35
N ASP A 56 -8.41 -12.83 8.39
CA ASP A 56 -8.62 -13.68 7.21
C ASP A 56 -9.70 -13.10 6.29
N GLU A 57 -10.78 -12.58 6.87
CA GLU A 57 -11.79 -11.82 6.15
C GLU A 57 -11.22 -10.53 5.58
N ALA A 58 -10.40 -9.80 6.34
CA ALA A 58 -9.75 -8.59 5.87
C ALA A 58 -8.83 -8.89 4.67
N PHE A 59 -8.00 -9.92 4.75
CA PHE A 59 -7.11 -10.35 3.66
C PHE A 59 -7.91 -10.64 2.39
N ARG A 60 -8.96 -11.47 2.48
CA ARG A 60 -9.81 -11.82 1.32
C ARG A 60 -10.47 -10.59 0.70
N LYS A 61 -10.92 -9.63 1.52
CA LYS A 61 -11.53 -8.39 1.01
C LYS A 61 -10.52 -7.53 0.27
N ILE A 62 -9.31 -7.39 0.80
CA ILE A 62 -8.25 -6.58 0.17
C ILE A 62 -7.76 -7.24 -1.13
N GLU A 63 -7.57 -8.56 -1.13
CA GLU A 63 -7.22 -9.31 -2.33
C GLU A 63 -8.29 -9.13 -3.42
N ALA A 64 -9.56 -9.25 -3.05
CA ALA A 64 -10.67 -9.00 -3.98
C ALA A 64 -10.66 -7.57 -4.54
N ILE A 65 -10.33 -6.56 -3.73
CA ILE A 65 -10.19 -5.16 -4.20
C ILE A 65 -9.02 -5.04 -5.18
N GLY A 66 -7.85 -5.60 -4.86
CA GLY A 66 -6.69 -5.55 -5.74
C GLY A 66 -6.94 -6.20 -7.10
N LEU A 67 -7.74 -7.26 -7.14
CA LEU A 67 -8.11 -7.95 -8.37
C LEU A 67 -9.14 -7.19 -9.23
N GLN A 68 -9.94 -6.28 -8.65
CA GLN A 68 -11.02 -5.57 -9.38
C GLN A 68 -10.51 -4.70 -10.55
N HIS A 69 -9.25 -4.29 -10.51
CA HIS A 69 -8.66 -3.39 -11.50
C HIS A 69 -7.69 -4.09 -12.47
N THR A 70 -7.78 -5.42 -12.58
CA THR A 70 -6.83 -6.23 -13.36
C THR A 70 -7.34 -6.63 -14.76
N GLU A 71 -8.50 -6.14 -15.19
CA GLU A 71 -8.96 -6.37 -16.56
C GLU A 71 -8.14 -5.55 -17.57
N PRO A 72 -7.81 -6.11 -18.76
CA PRO A 72 -7.04 -5.37 -19.74
C PRO A 72 -7.85 -4.22 -20.34
N TYR A 73 -7.15 -3.16 -20.69
CA TYR A 73 -7.73 -1.99 -21.34
C TYR A 73 -6.80 -1.42 -22.41
N LYS A 74 -7.26 -0.38 -23.10
CA LYS A 74 -6.49 0.36 -24.10
C LYS A 74 -5.86 1.57 -23.43
N GLY A 75 -4.55 1.51 -23.19
CA GLY A 75 -3.78 2.54 -22.50
C GLY A 75 -3.03 3.47 -23.45
N GLY A 76 -2.77 4.70 -22.98
CA GLY A 76 -1.99 5.70 -23.72
C GLY A 76 -2.71 6.27 -24.96
N HIS A 77 -2.05 7.21 -25.63
CA HIS A 77 -2.58 7.84 -26.85
C HIS A 77 -2.80 6.84 -27.99
N ASP A 78 -1.93 5.83 -28.10
CA ASP A 78 -1.93 4.86 -29.19
C ASP A 78 -2.86 3.65 -28.94
N GLY A 79 -3.50 3.57 -27.77
CA GLY A 79 -4.43 2.48 -27.43
C GLY A 79 -3.75 1.12 -27.36
N VAL A 80 -2.57 1.06 -26.74
CA VAL A 80 -1.84 -0.20 -26.53
C VAL A 80 -2.66 -1.09 -25.57
N PRO A 81 -2.85 -2.40 -25.86
CA PRO A 81 -3.44 -3.31 -24.89
C PRO A 81 -2.53 -3.46 -23.67
N VAL A 82 -3.03 -3.07 -22.51
CA VAL A 82 -2.29 -3.03 -21.24
C VAL A 82 -3.12 -3.64 -20.12
N ARG A 83 -2.48 -3.97 -19.00
CA ARG A 83 -3.14 -4.51 -17.81
C ARG A 83 -2.35 -4.16 -16.55
N TRP A 84 -3.06 -4.00 -15.44
CA TRP A 84 -2.48 -4.08 -14.10
C TRP A 84 -2.55 -5.53 -13.60
N VAL A 85 -1.43 -6.06 -13.13
CA VAL A 85 -1.31 -7.40 -12.55
C VAL A 85 -1.23 -7.26 -11.04
N PHE A 86 -2.06 -8.00 -10.31
CA PHE A 86 -2.00 -8.05 -8.85
C PHE A 86 -0.85 -8.94 -8.39
N GLU A 87 0.08 -8.36 -7.62
CA GLU A 87 1.27 -9.06 -7.13
C GLU A 87 1.13 -9.56 -5.68
N GLY A 88 0.16 -9.02 -4.94
CA GLY A 88 -0.13 -9.45 -3.57
C GLY A 88 -0.30 -8.31 -2.58
N ILE A 89 -0.60 -8.70 -1.34
CA ILE A 89 -0.74 -7.81 -0.19
C ILE A 89 0.63 -7.68 0.51
N THR A 90 1.09 -6.45 0.71
CA THR A 90 2.38 -6.13 1.36
C THR A 90 2.23 -5.82 2.84
N GLU A 91 1.07 -5.32 3.26
CA GLU A 91 0.78 -4.95 4.64
C GLU A 91 -0.68 -5.23 4.98
N LEU A 92 -0.94 -5.70 6.19
CA LEU A 92 -2.28 -5.90 6.73
C LEU A 92 -2.26 -5.72 8.25
N LEU A 93 -2.96 -4.70 8.72
CA LEU A 93 -2.97 -4.32 10.13
C LEU A 93 -4.41 -4.07 10.63
N PRO A 94 -4.75 -4.53 11.84
CA PRO A 94 -5.97 -4.10 12.51
C PRO A 94 -5.89 -2.62 12.89
N VAL A 95 -6.96 -1.88 12.63
CA VAL A 95 -7.15 -0.51 13.13
C VAL A 95 -7.62 -0.60 14.58
N TYR A 96 -7.02 0.20 15.46
CA TYR A 96 -7.32 0.16 16.91
C TYR A 96 -8.22 1.31 17.38
N GLU A 97 -8.28 2.39 16.60
CA GLU A 97 -9.02 3.60 16.93
C GLU A 97 -10.25 3.73 16.03
N ARG A 98 -11.34 4.29 16.57
CA ARG A 98 -12.51 4.61 15.73
C ARG A 98 -12.09 5.67 14.72
N LEU A 99 -12.51 5.52 13.47
CA LEU A 99 -12.24 6.51 12.43
C LEU A 99 -12.88 7.86 12.80
N GLN A 100 -12.03 8.82 13.12
CA GLN A 100 -12.38 10.19 13.47
C GLN A 100 -11.18 11.11 13.20
N ASP A 101 -11.36 12.42 13.37
CA ASP A 101 -10.26 13.37 13.32
C ASP A 101 -9.17 12.99 14.33
N GLY A 102 -7.94 12.87 13.85
CA GLY A 102 -6.78 12.46 14.65
C GLY A 102 -6.63 10.96 14.91
N ALA A 103 -7.48 10.10 14.37
CA ALA A 103 -7.37 8.65 14.58
C ALA A 103 -6.13 8.04 13.90
N GLU A 104 -5.40 7.20 14.61
CA GLU A 104 -4.32 6.39 14.04
C GLU A 104 -4.89 5.16 13.33
N ILE A 105 -4.63 5.08 12.02
CA ILE A 105 -5.09 3.97 11.18
C ILE A 105 -3.99 2.95 10.86
N MET A 106 -2.73 3.34 11.00
CA MET A 106 -1.56 2.53 10.65
C MET A 106 -0.33 3.02 11.42
N TRP A 107 0.54 2.10 11.80
CA TRP A 107 1.83 2.39 12.40
C TRP A 107 2.87 1.37 11.92
N ALA A 108 4.14 1.75 11.96
CA ALA A 108 5.24 0.85 11.66
C ALA A 108 6.36 1.03 12.69
N GLU A 109 6.80 -0.06 13.30
CA GLU A 109 8.05 -0.06 14.04
C GLU A 109 9.22 0.05 13.06
N ARG A 110 10.16 0.95 13.35
CA ARG A 110 11.37 1.15 12.55
C ARG A 110 12.58 0.70 13.36
N GLU A 111 13.62 0.24 12.66
CA GLU A 111 14.92 0.00 13.30
C GLU A 111 15.48 1.27 13.94
N SER A 112 16.40 1.10 14.90
CA SER A 112 17.06 2.23 15.56
C SER A 112 17.87 3.04 14.56
N VAL A 113 17.52 4.32 14.42
CA VAL A 113 18.20 5.27 13.51
C VAL A 113 18.84 6.41 14.27
N LYS A 114 19.87 7.03 13.69
CA LYS A 114 20.46 8.26 14.22
C LYS A 114 19.40 9.37 14.23
N LEU A 115 19.36 10.17 15.30
CA LEU A 115 18.44 11.31 15.42
C LEU A 115 18.56 12.30 14.24
N SER A 116 19.77 12.51 13.72
CA SER A 116 19.96 13.37 12.54
C SER A 116 19.28 12.81 11.29
N ALA A 117 19.33 11.50 11.08
CA ALA A 117 18.64 10.83 9.99
C ALA A 117 17.11 10.87 10.19
N LEU A 118 16.63 10.69 11.43
CA LEU A 118 15.20 10.84 11.75
C LEU A 118 14.70 12.25 11.44
N ARG A 119 15.43 13.29 11.86
CA ARG A 119 15.06 14.69 11.59
C ARG A 119 15.12 15.05 10.11
N ALA A 120 16.00 14.41 9.34
CA ALA A 120 16.07 14.61 7.89
C ALA A 120 14.85 14.02 7.14
N GLN A 121 14.08 13.13 7.76
CA GLN A 121 12.85 12.57 7.19
C GLN A 121 11.63 13.46 7.39
N SER A 122 11.65 14.37 8.38
CA SER A 122 10.52 15.27 8.61
C SER A 122 10.39 16.28 7.48
N MET A 123 9.16 16.49 7.01
CA MET A 123 8.87 17.46 5.96
C MET A 123 8.22 18.70 6.54
N SER A 124 8.58 19.86 6.01
CA SER A 124 7.85 21.10 6.18
C SER A 124 6.56 21.11 5.36
N LEU A 125 5.62 21.99 5.74
CA LEU A 125 4.39 22.20 5.00
C LEU A 125 4.65 22.64 3.54
N GLU A 126 5.71 23.40 3.29
CA GLU A 126 6.08 23.83 1.94
C GLU A 126 6.51 22.65 1.08
N GLU A 127 7.34 21.76 1.63
CA GLU A 127 7.77 20.53 0.94
C GLU A 127 6.58 19.61 0.65
N ILE A 128 5.65 19.47 1.60
CA ILE A 128 4.42 18.68 1.41
C ILE A 128 3.59 19.29 0.27
N ARG A 129 3.33 20.61 0.30
CA ARG A 129 2.60 21.31 -0.76
C ARG A 129 3.28 21.21 -2.13
N ALA A 130 4.61 21.19 -2.16
CA ALA A 130 5.36 21.03 -3.39
C ALA A 130 5.20 19.64 -4.02
N ARG A 131 4.89 18.59 -3.24
CA ARG A 131 4.59 17.25 -3.77
C ARG A 131 3.24 17.20 -4.47
N PHE A 132 2.19 17.78 -3.88
CA PHE A 132 0.87 17.83 -4.52
C PHE A 132 0.90 18.52 -5.88
N ARG A 133 1.62 19.66 -5.98
CA ARG A 133 1.79 20.36 -7.28
C ARG A 133 2.54 19.55 -8.34
N ARG A 134 3.35 18.57 -7.95
CA ARG A 134 4.05 17.68 -8.91
C ARG A 134 3.18 16.49 -9.31
N GLY A 135 2.32 16.01 -8.42
CA GLY A 135 1.37 14.93 -8.70
C GLY A 135 0.32 15.33 -9.75
N GLU A 136 -0.17 16.57 -9.71
CA GLU A 136 -1.11 17.12 -10.71
C GLU A 136 -0.51 17.26 -12.12
N ALA A 137 0.81 17.15 -12.27
CA ALA A 137 1.51 17.30 -13.55
C ALA A 137 1.81 15.96 -14.26
N GLN A 138 1.39 14.83 -13.70
CA GLN A 138 1.64 13.47 -14.23
C GLN A 138 0.36 12.70 -14.62
N GLU A 139 -0.82 13.34 -14.61
CA GLU A 139 -2.06 12.80 -15.18
C GLU A 139 -2.37 13.36 -16.57
#